data_AF-A0A072TE28-F1
#
_entry.id   AF-A0A072TE28-F1
#
_cell.length_a   1.000
_cell.length_b   1.000
_cell.length_c   1.000
_cell.angle_alpha   90.00
_cell.angle_beta   90.00
_cell.angle_gamma   90.00
#
_symmetry.space_group_name_H-M   'P 1'
#
loop_
_entity.id
_entity.type
_entity.pdbx_description
1 polymer ?
#
loop_
_entity_poly.entity_id
_entity_poly.type
_entity_poly.pdbx_seq_one_letter_code
_entity_poly.pdbx_strand_id
1 'polypeptide(L)'
;MSAIFVHVSDIHFGQERDHSVHIHDDVKAQLIEDAAEVVAGLPGGAAQGILVTGDIAQSGTWAQYEIASRWLDELAERIKCPIHRVQMVPGNHDLDRNKLSTGGTQLLDFIRAGGAAEYEKVFSNPDDRATLLARFEDYGRFSFGYRCGLDDEAKFASNLRIEIGPDRWIRFIRLNSALLCTGEEREANPELMIGSRQFTIPKKAGEENVVLIHHPLHWYKDSADVRQYVRARARVFISGHEHNPKVHVDPVVAGTDVLMVAAGAAVPFRSNEIYTYTYNIIEFDWDEATDALAVTMHPRAWNPVETCFEADDKRLGGKAPRFTLGSPNFKKCGKAATTTDHAPIDGTGPLAEPVVEEVPAETAAPTEGEMPPTTPVVEGYELALLRFFRDLVESERLRILVELDAIPPDFDERMTQGVERMLFDWLVVHLRITGLVPSNDDVDSRRAAVTSLAKAWGKISNVNQIVGKAAAIAASLGGDGVPAVDFGTEIQVAVQKHASAFLYAERPLEVGVCAGMAAVSMMSSVPGDHGWKIVDVYTNALWSSLGFQSALKDDKRENLRREVYDRALQRSLESAERARE
;
A
#
# COMPACT_ATOMS: atom_id res chain seq x y z
N MET A 1 -19.93 10.82 9.31
CA MET A 1 -19.59 10.32 7.96
C MET A 1 -19.09 8.92 8.23
N SER A 2 -19.82 7.90 7.79
CA SER A 2 -19.57 6.53 8.23
C SER A 2 -18.65 5.78 7.26
N ALA A 3 -17.71 5.02 7.80
CA ALA A 3 -16.89 4.07 7.07
C ALA A 3 -17.36 2.64 7.35
N ILE A 4 -17.81 1.95 6.31
CA ILE A 4 -18.40 0.61 6.33
C ILE A 4 -17.36 -0.40 5.87
N PHE A 5 -17.21 -1.48 6.62
CA PHE A 5 -16.31 -2.58 6.29
C PHE A 5 -17.01 -3.92 6.39
N VAL A 6 -16.80 -4.80 5.42
CA VAL A 6 -17.12 -6.23 5.59
C VAL A 6 -15.97 -6.87 6.35
N HIS A 7 -16.28 -7.59 7.44
CA HIS A 7 -15.31 -8.27 8.27
C HIS A 7 -15.56 -9.78 8.28
N VAL A 8 -14.53 -10.52 7.86
CA VAL A 8 -14.49 -11.99 7.82
C VAL A 8 -13.27 -12.52 8.58
N SER A 9 -13.37 -13.74 9.07
CA SER A 9 -12.31 -14.48 9.76
C SER A 9 -12.52 -15.97 9.51
N ASP A 10 -11.46 -16.78 9.64
CA ASP A 10 -11.57 -18.24 9.65
C ASP A 10 -12.37 -18.78 8.43
N ILE A 11 -11.85 -18.49 7.23
CA ILE A 11 -12.45 -18.85 5.93
C ILE A 11 -11.98 -20.23 5.48
N HIS A 12 -10.74 -20.59 5.83
CA HIS A 12 -10.15 -21.92 5.66
C HIS A 12 -10.23 -22.51 4.24
N PHE A 13 -9.83 -21.76 3.20
CA PHE A 13 -9.76 -22.29 1.84
C PHE A 13 -8.91 -23.56 1.76
N GLY A 14 -9.51 -24.66 1.28
CA GLY A 14 -8.87 -25.98 1.16
C GLY A 14 -9.12 -26.92 2.35
N GLN A 15 -9.97 -26.54 3.31
CA GLN A 15 -10.40 -27.37 4.42
C GLN A 15 -11.36 -28.49 4.00
N GLU A 16 -12.12 -28.26 2.94
CA GLU A 16 -13.22 -29.11 2.54
C GLU A 16 -12.80 -30.49 2.02
N ARG A 17 -13.63 -31.49 2.32
CA ARG A 17 -13.50 -32.88 1.86
C ARG A 17 -14.88 -33.40 1.48
N ASP A 18 -14.95 -34.26 0.46
CA ASP A 18 -16.19 -34.91 0.04
C ASP A 18 -17.34 -33.92 -0.23
N HIS A 19 -18.51 -34.14 0.38
CA HIS A 19 -19.72 -33.33 0.18
C HIS A 19 -19.67 -31.95 0.84
N SER A 20 -18.75 -31.70 1.79
CA SER A 20 -18.65 -30.40 2.44
C SER A 20 -18.20 -29.29 1.49
N VAL A 21 -17.52 -29.66 0.39
CA VAL A 21 -17.09 -28.74 -0.68
C VAL A 21 -18.29 -27.95 -1.21
N HIS A 22 -19.34 -28.66 -1.64
CA HIS A 22 -20.52 -28.03 -2.23
C HIS A 22 -21.29 -27.14 -1.24
N ILE A 23 -21.37 -27.56 0.03
CA ILE A 23 -22.05 -26.78 1.07
C ILE A 23 -21.26 -25.51 1.36
N HIS A 24 -19.95 -25.61 1.54
CA HIS A 24 -19.14 -24.45 1.88
C HIS A 24 -18.98 -23.48 0.71
N ASP A 25 -18.98 -23.97 -0.54
CA ASP A 25 -19.00 -23.10 -1.72
C ASP A 25 -20.32 -22.33 -1.82
N ASP A 26 -21.46 -22.97 -1.54
CA ASP A 26 -22.76 -22.31 -1.47
C ASP A 26 -22.79 -21.25 -0.36
N VAL A 27 -22.35 -21.59 0.86
CA VAL A 27 -22.26 -20.64 1.98
C VAL A 27 -21.39 -19.44 1.61
N LYS A 28 -20.23 -19.66 0.99
CA LYS A 28 -19.34 -18.58 0.54
C LYS A 28 -20.00 -17.67 -0.51
N ALA A 29 -20.82 -18.23 -1.40
CA ALA A 29 -21.57 -17.45 -2.39
C ALA A 29 -22.73 -16.66 -1.74
N GLN A 30 -23.49 -17.30 -0.84
CA GLN A 30 -24.56 -16.63 -0.10
C GLN A 30 -24.05 -15.50 0.80
N LEU A 31 -22.84 -15.64 1.35
CA LEU A 31 -22.19 -14.56 2.11
C LEU A 31 -22.00 -13.32 1.24
N ILE A 32 -21.55 -13.49 0.00
CA ILE A 32 -21.32 -12.39 -0.94
C ILE A 32 -22.65 -11.69 -1.28
N GLU A 33 -23.70 -12.47 -1.56
CA GLU A 33 -25.04 -11.94 -1.85
C GLU A 33 -25.59 -11.13 -0.67
N ASP A 34 -25.57 -11.72 0.53
CA ASP A 34 -26.06 -11.08 1.75
C ASP A 34 -25.25 -9.81 2.09
N ALA A 35 -23.92 -9.86 1.95
CA ALA A 35 -23.06 -8.71 2.21
C ALA A 35 -23.38 -7.55 1.25
N ALA A 36 -23.62 -7.86 -0.02
CA ALA A 36 -24.01 -6.86 -1.02
C ALA A 36 -25.37 -6.23 -0.69
N GLU A 37 -26.36 -7.02 -0.27
CA GLU A 37 -27.68 -6.51 0.12
C GLU A 37 -27.59 -5.60 1.35
N VAL A 38 -26.90 -6.04 2.42
CA VAL A 38 -26.77 -5.27 3.65
C VAL A 38 -25.99 -3.97 3.39
N VAL A 39 -24.86 -4.03 2.68
CA VAL A 39 -24.06 -2.83 2.33
C VAL A 39 -24.87 -1.86 1.48
N ALA A 40 -25.68 -2.33 0.53
CA ALA A 40 -26.53 -1.47 -0.29
C ALA A 40 -27.59 -0.71 0.53
N GLY A 41 -28.01 -1.26 1.67
CA GLY A 41 -28.95 -0.62 2.61
C GLY A 41 -28.31 0.38 3.57
N LEU A 42 -26.98 0.43 3.67
CA LEU A 42 -26.24 1.33 4.56
C LEU A 42 -25.89 2.66 3.89
N PRO A 43 -25.53 3.72 4.67
CA PRO A 43 -25.15 5.02 4.12
C PRO A 43 -24.05 4.90 3.05
N GLY A 44 -24.27 5.48 1.87
CA GLY A 44 -23.33 5.41 0.74
C GLY A 44 -23.47 4.17 -0.14
N GLY A 45 -24.13 3.10 0.31
CA GLY A 45 -24.43 1.92 -0.49
C GLY A 45 -23.19 1.19 -1.06
N ALA A 46 -22.03 1.39 -0.44
CA ALA A 46 -20.73 0.84 -0.82
C ALA A 46 -19.82 0.73 0.42
N ALA A 47 -18.96 -0.29 0.44
CA ALA A 47 -18.00 -0.50 1.52
C ALA A 47 -16.66 0.22 1.26
N GLN A 48 -16.05 0.72 2.33
CA GLN A 48 -14.71 1.30 2.35
C GLN A 48 -13.61 0.24 2.51
N GLY A 49 -13.93 -1.05 2.56
CA GLY A 49 -12.90 -2.10 2.58
C GLY A 49 -13.40 -3.43 3.10
N ILE A 50 -12.51 -4.43 3.03
CA ILE A 50 -12.69 -5.74 3.65
C ILE A 50 -11.64 -5.90 4.76
N LEU A 51 -12.07 -6.34 5.94
CA LEU A 51 -11.19 -6.73 7.04
C LEU A 51 -11.14 -8.26 7.11
N VAL A 52 -9.94 -8.82 7.16
CA VAL A 52 -9.72 -10.27 7.24
C VAL A 52 -8.83 -10.59 8.44
N THR A 53 -9.39 -11.20 9.48
CA THR A 53 -8.67 -11.45 10.75
C THR A 53 -8.05 -12.85 10.85
N GLY A 54 -7.48 -13.33 9.75
CA GLY A 54 -6.69 -14.57 9.70
C GLY A 54 -7.47 -15.83 9.34
N ASP A 55 -6.70 -16.92 9.23
CA ASP A 55 -7.13 -18.23 8.77
C ASP A 55 -7.89 -18.17 7.44
N ILE A 56 -7.25 -17.49 6.48
CA ILE A 56 -7.71 -17.40 5.09
C ILE A 56 -7.57 -18.77 4.43
N ALA A 57 -6.38 -19.35 4.52
CA ALA A 57 -6.04 -20.65 3.97
C ALA A 57 -6.17 -21.75 5.05
N GLN A 58 -6.28 -23.01 4.62
CA GLN A 58 -6.26 -24.15 5.56
C GLN A 58 -4.84 -24.58 5.94
N SER A 59 -3.85 -24.40 5.06
CA SER A 59 -2.48 -24.86 5.29
C SER A 59 -1.44 -23.95 4.65
N GLY A 60 -1.81 -22.71 4.38
CA GLY A 60 -0.92 -21.67 3.88
C GLY A 60 -0.25 -21.96 2.53
N THR A 61 -0.92 -22.69 1.62
CA THR A 61 -0.34 -23.00 0.30
C THR A 61 -0.82 -22.02 -0.78
N TRP A 62 0.01 -21.78 -1.80
CA TRP A 62 -0.35 -20.91 -2.92
C TRP A 62 -1.70 -21.23 -3.57
N ALA A 63 -2.01 -22.52 -3.79
CA ALA A 63 -3.27 -22.92 -4.42
C ALA A 63 -4.51 -22.49 -3.62
N GLN A 64 -4.41 -22.44 -2.28
CA GLN A 64 -5.50 -21.97 -1.42
C GLN A 64 -5.67 -20.45 -1.53
N TYR A 65 -4.55 -19.70 -1.57
CA TYR A 65 -4.57 -18.25 -1.76
C TYR A 65 -5.06 -17.82 -3.14
N GLU A 66 -4.87 -18.65 -4.18
CA GLU A 66 -5.39 -18.38 -5.52
C GLU A 66 -6.93 -18.51 -5.58
N ILE A 67 -7.51 -19.42 -4.78
CA ILE A 67 -8.96 -19.50 -4.62
C ILE A 67 -9.45 -18.31 -3.78
N ALA A 68 -8.73 -17.99 -2.71
CA ALA A 68 -9.05 -16.86 -1.84
C ALA A 68 -9.05 -15.52 -2.57
N SER A 69 -8.09 -15.29 -3.49
CA SER A 69 -8.00 -14.04 -4.25
C SER A 69 -9.22 -13.82 -5.14
N ARG A 70 -9.68 -14.87 -5.84
CA ARG A 70 -10.89 -14.81 -6.68
C ARG A 70 -12.14 -14.52 -5.85
N TRP A 71 -12.27 -15.17 -4.70
CA TRP A 71 -13.40 -14.96 -3.81
C TRP A 71 -13.39 -13.54 -3.21
N LEU A 72 -12.23 -13.01 -2.82
CA LEU A 72 -12.09 -11.63 -2.35
C LEU A 72 -12.38 -10.60 -3.45
N ASP A 73 -11.97 -10.87 -4.70
CA ASP A 73 -12.30 -10.02 -5.85
C ASP A 73 -13.81 -9.95 -6.07
N GLU A 74 -14.49 -11.10 -6.03
CA GLU A 74 -15.95 -11.18 -6.15
C GLU A 74 -16.67 -10.47 -4.99
N LEU A 75 -16.26 -10.72 -3.75
CA LEU A 75 -16.81 -10.03 -2.58
C LEU A 75 -16.66 -8.51 -2.71
N ALA A 76 -15.45 -8.03 -3.04
CA ALA A 76 -15.16 -6.62 -3.19
C ALA A 76 -16.00 -5.96 -4.30
N GLU A 77 -16.12 -6.61 -5.46
CA GLU A 77 -16.96 -6.13 -6.57
C GLU A 77 -18.42 -5.99 -6.14
N ARG A 78 -18.97 -7.00 -5.46
CA ARG A 78 -20.37 -7.06 -5.05
C ARG A 78 -20.74 -6.05 -3.98
N ILE A 79 -19.81 -5.69 -3.10
CA ILE A 79 -19.97 -4.61 -2.10
C ILE A 79 -19.50 -3.24 -2.60
N LYS A 80 -19.18 -3.12 -3.90
CA LYS A 80 -18.71 -1.90 -4.59
C LYS A 80 -17.44 -1.29 -3.96
N CYS A 81 -16.56 -2.14 -3.47
CA CYS A 81 -15.26 -1.77 -2.93
C CYS A 81 -14.16 -2.03 -3.97
N PRO A 82 -13.15 -1.15 -4.12
CA PRO A 82 -11.99 -1.47 -4.93
C PRO A 82 -11.30 -2.75 -4.43
N ILE A 83 -10.96 -3.67 -5.34
CA ILE A 83 -10.42 -5.00 -5.00
C ILE A 83 -9.08 -4.98 -4.25
N HIS A 84 -8.34 -3.87 -4.32
CA HIS A 84 -7.08 -3.70 -3.60
C HIS A 84 -7.27 -3.27 -2.13
N ARG A 85 -8.48 -2.87 -1.73
CA ARG A 85 -8.76 -2.28 -0.42
C ARG A 85 -9.15 -3.35 0.60
N VAL A 86 -8.20 -4.22 0.89
CA VAL A 86 -8.34 -5.28 1.89
C VAL A 86 -7.28 -5.07 2.99
N GLN A 87 -7.68 -5.21 4.25
CA GLN A 87 -6.80 -5.23 5.40
C GLN A 87 -6.80 -6.63 6.01
N MET A 88 -5.66 -7.31 6.00
CA MET A 88 -5.58 -8.70 6.46
C MET A 88 -4.42 -8.96 7.42
N VAL A 89 -4.61 -9.88 8.35
CA VAL A 89 -3.56 -10.45 9.20
C VAL A 89 -3.55 -11.97 9.03
N PRO A 90 -2.41 -12.65 9.24
CA PRO A 90 -2.36 -14.11 9.15
C PRO A 90 -2.90 -14.76 10.43
N GLY A 91 -3.57 -15.90 10.27
CA GLY A 91 -3.86 -16.85 11.34
C GLY A 91 -2.88 -18.01 11.39
N ASN A 92 -3.13 -18.97 12.29
CA ASN A 92 -2.26 -20.14 12.49
C ASN A 92 -2.33 -21.18 11.37
N HIS A 93 -3.30 -21.05 10.45
CA HIS A 93 -3.40 -21.84 9.22
C HIS A 93 -2.80 -21.13 8.00
N ASP A 94 -2.48 -19.84 8.09
CA ASP A 94 -1.89 -19.05 7.01
C ASP A 94 -0.36 -19.22 6.87
N LEU A 95 0.17 -20.37 7.31
CA LEU A 95 1.58 -20.73 7.19
C LEU A 95 1.73 -22.20 6.81
N ASP A 96 2.70 -22.50 5.96
CA ASP A 96 3.05 -23.87 5.60
C ASP A 96 3.98 -24.46 6.67
N ARG A 97 3.42 -25.34 7.49
CA ARG A 97 4.13 -26.01 8.58
C ARG A 97 5.24 -26.93 8.06
N ASN A 98 5.16 -27.41 6.81
CA ASN A 98 6.20 -28.27 6.22
C ASN A 98 7.49 -27.50 5.89
N LYS A 99 7.43 -26.17 5.82
CA LYS A 99 8.62 -25.32 5.61
C LYS A 99 9.40 -25.07 6.91
N LEU A 100 8.94 -25.57 8.06
CA LEU A 100 9.68 -25.45 9.32
C LEU A 100 10.92 -26.37 9.28
N SER A 101 12.11 -25.78 9.27
CA SER A 101 13.37 -26.53 9.34
C SER A 101 13.64 -27.07 10.74
N THR A 102 14.60 -28.00 10.87
CA THR A 102 15.09 -28.43 12.19
C THR A 102 15.60 -27.26 13.02
N GLY A 103 16.33 -26.32 12.40
CA GLY A 103 16.78 -25.09 13.07
C GLY A 103 15.61 -24.21 13.51
N GLY A 104 14.62 -24.00 12.64
CA GLY A 104 13.41 -23.26 12.97
C GLY A 104 12.65 -23.87 14.15
N THR A 105 12.57 -25.21 14.22
CA THR A 105 11.96 -25.93 15.35
C THR A 105 12.68 -25.59 16.66
N GLN A 106 14.02 -25.64 16.66
CA GLN A 106 14.81 -25.29 17.84
C GLN A 106 14.65 -23.83 18.27
N LEU A 107 14.50 -22.90 17.30
CA LEU A 107 14.23 -21.49 17.59
C LEU A 107 12.84 -21.31 18.25
N LEU A 108 11.81 -21.99 17.75
CA LEU A 108 10.48 -21.96 18.36
C LEU A 108 10.51 -22.54 19.78
N ASP A 109 11.15 -23.69 19.97
CA ASP A 109 11.29 -24.34 21.29
C ASP A 109 12.04 -23.42 22.27
N PHE A 110 13.08 -22.73 21.81
CA PHE A 110 13.85 -21.78 22.61
C PHE A 110 12.98 -20.61 23.11
N ILE A 111 12.17 -20.00 22.24
CA ILE A 111 11.26 -18.92 22.62
C ILE A 111 10.17 -19.43 23.57
N ARG A 112 9.58 -20.59 23.27
CA ARG A 112 8.48 -21.18 24.06
C ARG A 112 8.91 -21.62 25.44
N ALA A 113 10.13 -22.13 25.59
CA ALA A 113 10.73 -22.41 26.90
C ALA A 113 11.07 -21.13 27.68
N GLY A 114 11.44 -20.06 26.97
CA GLY A 114 11.81 -18.75 27.53
C GLY A 114 10.64 -17.77 27.64
N GLY A 115 10.81 -16.56 27.11
CA GLY A 115 9.80 -15.51 27.05
C GLY A 115 10.28 -14.33 26.20
N ALA A 116 10.00 -13.10 26.66
CA ALA A 116 10.22 -11.90 25.85
C ALA A 116 11.71 -11.68 25.47
N ALA A 117 12.64 -12.07 26.35
CA ALA A 117 14.07 -11.96 26.09
C ALA A 117 14.52 -12.91 24.96
N GLU A 118 14.05 -14.16 24.98
CA GLU A 118 14.33 -15.16 23.94
C GLU A 118 13.67 -14.79 22.62
N TYR A 119 12.41 -14.31 22.66
CA TYR A 119 11.73 -13.76 21.50
C TYR A 119 12.56 -12.66 20.84
N GLU A 120 12.97 -11.64 21.59
CA GLU A 120 13.75 -10.52 21.05
C GLU A 120 15.13 -10.98 20.55
N LYS A 121 15.77 -11.92 21.25
CA LYS A 121 17.07 -12.48 20.81
C LYS A 121 16.96 -13.15 19.44
N VAL A 122 15.90 -13.92 19.20
CA VAL A 122 15.65 -14.59 17.91
C VAL A 122 15.25 -13.58 16.83
N PHE A 123 14.29 -12.71 17.11
CA PHE A 123 13.78 -11.75 16.12
C PHE A 123 14.72 -10.58 15.84
N SER A 124 15.73 -10.31 16.68
CA SER A 124 16.79 -9.35 16.38
C SER A 124 17.89 -9.91 15.47
N ASN A 125 17.97 -11.23 15.32
CA ASN A 125 18.88 -11.87 14.39
C ASN A 125 18.18 -12.07 13.02
N PRO A 126 18.70 -11.48 11.92
CA PRO A 126 18.03 -11.55 10.62
C PRO A 126 17.92 -12.98 10.06
N ASP A 127 18.91 -13.85 10.30
CA ASP A 127 18.92 -15.23 9.79
C ASP A 127 17.93 -16.12 10.54
N ASP A 128 17.90 -16.00 11.87
CA ASP A 128 16.96 -16.75 12.72
C ASP A 128 15.51 -16.32 12.42
N ARG A 129 15.29 -15.01 12.27
CA ARG A 129 13.99 -14.45 11.90
C ARG A 129 13.54 -14.90 10.50
N ALA A 130 14.41 -14.82 9.50
CA ALA A 130 14.11 -15.30 8.16
C ALA A 130 13.75 -16.80 8.16
N THR A 131 14.40 -17.59 9.01
CA THR A 131 14.09 -19.02 9.19
C THR A 131 12.65 -19.24 9.69
N LEU A 132 12.15 -18.42 10.61
CA LEU A 132 10.77 -18.53 11.11
C LEU A 132 9.75 -18.00 10.10
N LEU A 133 10.07 -16.91 9.39
CA LEU A 133 9.22 -16.27 8.39
C LEU A 133 9.08 -17.08 7.10
N ALA A 134 10.03 -17.96 6.77
CA ALA A 134 9.97 -18.83 5.58
C ALA A 134 8.66 -19.64 5.46
N ARG A 135 8.01 -19.96 6.58
CA ARG A 135 6.72 -20.67 6.59
C ARG A 135 5.57 -19.85 6.04
N PHE A 136 5.70 -18.53 6.04
CA PHE A 136 4.72 -17.61 5.50
C PHE A 136 4.99 -17.24 4.04
N GLU A 137 5.91 -17.87 3.32
CA GLU A 137 6.29 -17.49 1.95
C GLU A 137 5.08 -17.24 1.03
N ASP A 138 4.12 -18.16 1.00
CA ASP A 138 2.93 -18.03 0.15
C ASP A 138 1.96 -16.96 0.67
N TYR A 139 1.81 -16.83 2.01
CA TYR A 139 1.03 -15.75 2.61
C TYR A 139 1.65 -14.38 2.32
N GLY A 140 2.97 -14.25 2.44
CA GLY A 140 3.73 -13.05 2.16
C GLY A 140 3.52 -12.62 0.72
N ARG A 141 3.68 -13.54 -0.24
CA ARG A 141 3.35 -13.29 -1.65
C ARG A 141 1.91 -12.83 -1.86
N PHE A 142 0.94 -13.54 -1.27
CA PHE A 142 -0.48 -13.22 -1.41
C PHE A 142 -0.84 -11.84 -0.84
N SER A 143 -0.43 -11.56 0.39
CA SER A 143 -0.75 -10.35 1.14
C SER A 143 -0.01 -9.11 0.64
N PHE A 144 1.17 -9.27 0.03
CA PHE A 144 1.98 -8.15 -0.47
C PHE A 144 1.24 -7.31 -1.52
N GLY A 145 0.50 -7.94 -2.43
CA GLY A 145 -0.32 -7.25 -3.43
C GLY A 145 -1.43 -6.38 -2.83
N TYR A 146 -1.94 -6.75 -1.66
CA TYR A 146 -2.91 -5.94 -0.90
C TYR A 146 -2.25 -4.90 0.00
N ARG A 147 -0.93 -4.69 -0.16
CA ARG A 147 -0.11 -3.86 0.76
C ARG A 147 -0.23 -4.33 2.23
N CYS A 148 -0.50 -5.61 2.42
CA CYS A 148 -0.62 -6.31 3.70
C CYS A 148 0.57 -7.24 3.97
N GLY A 149 1.68 -7.07 3.22
CA GLY A 149 2.90 -7.86 3.38
C GLY A 149 3.38 -7.90 4.83
N LEU A 150 4.03 -9.01 5.18
CA LEU A 150 4.65 -9.17 6.48
C LEU A 150 5.77 -8.14 6.68
N ASP A 151 5.89 -7.65 7.91
CA ASP A 151 7.03 -6.81 8.28
C ASP A 151 8.25 -7.71 8.54
N ASP A 152 9.30 -7.51 7.75
CA ASP A 152 10.51 -8.33 7.82
C ASP A 152 11.25 -8.21 9.15
N GLU A 153 10.97 -7.18 9.97
CA GLU A 153 11.51 -6.98 11.33
C GLU A 153 10.54 -7.47 12.42
N ALA A 154 9.43 -8.11 12.05
CA ALA A 154 8.33 -8.52 12.91
C ALA A 154 7.77 -7.37 13.77
N LYS A 155 7.67 -6.17 13.19
CA LYS A 155 6.92 -5.03 13.74
C LYS A 155 5.44 -5.11 13.34
N PHE A 156 4.63 -4.25 13.93
CA PHE A 156 3.26 -4.05 13.44
C PHE A 156 3.28 -3.41 12.05
N ALA A 157 2.23 -3.67 11.26
CA ALA A 157 2.03 -3.03 9.98
C ALA A 157 0.82 -2.09 10.00
N SER A 158 0.87 -0.99 9.25
CA SER A 158 -0.23 -0.04 9.07
C SER A 158 -0.08 0.66 7.73
N ASN A 159 -1.14 0.71 6.94
CA ASN A 159 -1.13 1.40 5.64
C ASN A 159 -2.48 2.06 5.29
N LEU A 160 -3.46 2.06 6.20
CA LEU A 160 -4.79 2.58 5.93
C LEU A 160 -5.27 3.42 7.10
N ARG A 161 -5.66 4.66 6.81
CA ARG A 161 -6.45 5.51 7.70
C ARG A 161 -7.66 6.07 6.98
N ILE A 162 -8.73 6.31 7.73
CA ILE A 162 -9.97 6.85 7.19
C ILE A 162 -10.45 8.00 8.06
N GLU A 163 -10.76 9.12 7.42
CA GLU A 163 -11.43 10.24 8.07
C GLU A 163 -12.93 9.93 8.21
N ILE A 164 -13.42 9.96 9.45
CA ILE A 164 -14.83 9.71 9.81
C ILE A 164 -15.54 10.96 10.33
N GLY A 165 -14.78 12.06 10.49
CA GLY A 165 -15.24 13.39 10.86
C GLY A 165 -14.08 14.38 10.76
N PRO A 166 -14.32 15.70 10.87
CA PRO A 166 -13.28 16.72 10.68
C PRO A 166 -12.06 16.50 11.59
N ASP A 167 -10.91 16.20 11.00
CA ASP A 167 -9.66 15.85 11.71
C ASP A 167 -9.81 14.66 12.67
N ARG A 168 -10.77 13.76 12.40
CA ARG A 168 -11.06 12.54 13.16
C ARG A 168 -10.83 11.32 12.29
N TRP A 169 -9.75 10.62 12.59
CA TRP A 169 -9.23 9.53 11.79
C TRP A 169 -9.26 8.22 12.56
N ILE A 170 -9.60 7.13 11.89
CA ILE A 170 -9.26 5.79 12.36
C ILE A 170 -8.05 5.28 11.60
N ARG A 171 -7.16 4.54 12.26
CA ARG A 171 -6.01 3.87 11.64
C ARG A 171 -6.06 2.38 11.91
N PHE A 172 -5.91 1.58 10.87
CA PHE A 172 -5.82 0.12 11.00
C PHE A 172 -4.40 -0.31 11.31
N ILE A 173 -4.23 -1.01 12.44
CA ILE A 173 -2.97 -1.59 12.90
C ILE A 173 -3.08 -3.10 12.81
N ARG A 174 -2.13 -3.75 12.14
CA ARG A 174 -2.11 -5.19 11.90
C ARG A 174 -0.99 -5.83 12.70
N LEU A 175 -1.35 -6.82 13.51
CA LEU A 175 -0.42 -7.59 14.34
C LEU A 175 -0.39 -9.05 13.86
N ASN A 176 0.81 -9.61 13.73
CA ASN A 176 1.00 -11.02 13.41
C ASN A 176 1.13 -11.85 14.69
N SER A 177 0.04 -12.48 15.09
CA SER A 177 0.00 -13.43 16.22
C SER A 177 0.43 -14.85 15.87
N ALA A 178 0.63 -15.15 14.57
CA ALA A 178 0.90 -16.50 14.08
C ALA A 178 2.40 -16.85 14.03
N LEU A 179 3.29 -15.88 14.33
CA LEU A 179 4.74 -16.02 14.22
C LEU A 179 5.29 -17.27 14.91
N LEU A 180 4.70 -17.66 16.04
CA LEU A 180 5.14 -18.82 16.81
C LEU A 180 4.27 -20.07 16.62
N CYS A 181 3.26 -20.08 15.74
CA CYS A 181 2.33 -21.20 15.62
C CYS A 181 2.99 -22.46 15.05
N THR A 182 2.61 -23.62 15.57
CA THR A 182 3.01 -24.97 15.16
C THR A 182 1.80 -25.85 14.88
N GLY A 183 0.62 -25.48 15.40
CA GLY A 183 -0.61 -26.27 15.29
C GLY A 183 -0.95 -27.07 16.53
N GLU A 184 -0.07 -27.09 17.54
CA GLU A 184 -0.25 -27.84 18.79
C GLU A 184 -0.53 -26.91 19.98
N GLU A 185 -0.69 -25.60 19.73
CA GLU A 185 -0.95 -24.61 20.76
C GLU A 185 -2.27 -24.90 21.47
N ARG A 186 -2.31 -24.63 22.78
CA ARG A 186 -3.52 -24.81 23.59
C ARG A 186 -3.79 -23.60 24.44
N GLU A 187 -5.04 -23.18 24.51
CA GLU A 187 -5.51 -22.08 25.36
C GLU A 187 -5.04 -22.21 26.82
N ALA A 188 -5.13 -23.42 27.39
CA ALA A 188 -4.80 -23.67 28.80
C ALA A 188 -3.31 -23.49 29.14
N ASN A 189 -2.43 -23.51 28.14
CA ASN A 189 -1.01 -23.29 28.28
C ASN A 189 -0.53 -22.39 27.14
N PRO A 190 -0.70 -21.06 27.26
CA PRO A 190 -0.36 -20.13 26.18
C PRO A 190 1.14 -20.21 25.87
N GLU A 191 1.46 -20.46 24.60
CA GLU A 191 2.83 -20.58 24.08
C GLU A 191 3.18 -19.47 23.09
N LEU A 192 2.17 -18.74 22.60
CA LEU A 192 2.35 -17.68 21.62
C LEU A 192 2.85 -16.40 22.30
N MET A 193 3.43 -15.52 21.48
CA MET A 193 3.91 -14.21 21.89
C MET A 193 3.67 -13.21 20.77
N ILE A 194 3.44 -11.96 21.13
CA ILE A 194 3.35 -10.86 20.16
C ILE A 194 4.69 -10.13 20.04
N GLY A 195 5.41 -9.97 21.16
CA GLY A 195 6.67 -9.26 21.19
C GLY A 195 6.50 -7.74 21.13
N SER A 196 7.36 -7.01 21.84
CA SER A 196 7.25 -5.56 21.98
C SER A 196 7.38 -4.80 20.66
N ARG A 197 8.01 -5.41 19.64
CA ARG A 197 8.11 -4.84 18.28
C ARG A 197 6.74 -4.58 17.64
N GLN A 198 5.72 -5.36 17.99
CA GLN A 198 4.38 -5.26 17.40
C GLN A 198 3.42 -4.43 18.26
N PHE A 199 3.36 -4.63 19.58
CA PHE A 199 2.32 -3.98 20.40
C PHE A 199 2.65 -2.55 20.85
N THR A 200 3.83 -1.99 20.52
CA THR A 200 4.21 -0.61 20.85
C THR A 200 3.62 0.44 19.89
N ILE A 201 2.30 0.42 19.71
CA ILE A 201 1.54 1.25 18.75
C ILE A 201 1.66 2.75 19.10
N PRO A 202 1.90 3.69 18.17
CA PRO A 202 1.96 5.12 18.49
C PRO A 202 0.60 5.73 18.87
N LYS A 203 0.63 6.86 19.57
CA LYS A 203 -0.55 7.71 19.81
C LYS A 203 -0.41 8.99 18.98
N LYS A 204 -1.45 9.36 18.24
CA LYS A 204 -1.46 10.57 17.43
C LYS A 204 -2.74 11.36 17.72
N ALA A 205 -2.65 12.68 17.83
CA ALA A 205 -3.83 13.52 18.02
C ALA A 205 -4.75 13.40 16.80
N GLY A 206 -6.07 13.32 17.04
CA GLY A 206 -7.07 13.16 15.99
C GLY A 206 -7.20 11.76 15.42
N GLU A 207 -6.39 10.81 15.87
CA GLU A 207 -6.36 9.47 15.27
C GLU A 207 -6.53 8.38 16.35
N GLU A 208 -7.48 7.49 16.15
CA GLU A 208 -7.73 6.34 17.01
C GLU A 208 -7.39 5.03 16.29
N ASN A 209 -6.72 4.11 17.00
CA ASN A 209 -6.25 2.86 16.42
C ASN A 209 -7.32 1.76 16.49
N VAL A 210 -7.50 1.05 15.37
CA VAL A 210 -8.24 -0.20 15.22
C VAL A 210 -7.23 -1.33 15.02
N VAL A 211 -7.09 -2.22 15.99
CA VAL A 211 -6.14 -3.33 15.95
C VAL A 211 -6.80 -4.57 15.36
N LEU A 212 -6.18 -5.14 14.33
CA LEU A 212 -6.51 -6.42 13.73
C LEU A 212 -5.45 -7.45 14.14
N ILE A 213 -5.89 -8.60 14.60
CA ILE A 213 -5.04 -9.73 15.00
C ILE A 213 -5.84 -11.03 14.87
N HIS A 214 -5.20 -12.19 14.78
CA HIS A 214 -5.93 -13.44 14.68
C HIS A 214 -6.28 -14.02 16.05
N HIS A 215 -5.29 -14.31 16.89
CA HIS A 215 -5.56 -14.93 18.19
C HIS A 215 -6.09 -13.91 19.23
N PRO A 216 -6.93 -14.31 20.19
CA PRO A 216 -7.28 -13.47 21.34
C PRO A 216 -6.13 -13.31 22.34
N LEU A 217 -6.22 -12.28 23.20
CA LEU A 217 -5.16 -11.91 24.15
C LEU A 217 -4.69 -13.04 25.08
N HIS A 218 -5.56 -13.97 25.47
CA HIS A 218 -5.21 -15.01 26.45
C HIS A 218 -4.38 -16.16 25.86
N TRP A 219 -4.14 -16.17 24.55
CA TRP A 219 -3.23 -17.11 23.88
C TRP A 219 -1.75 -16.75 24.06
N TYR A 220 -1.44 -15.58 24.62
CA TYR A 220 -0.08 -15.05 24.69
C TYR A 220 0.56 -15.15 26.07
N LYS A 221 1.85 -15.52 26.11
CA LYS A 221 2.68 -15.46 27.31
C LYS A 221 2.92 -14.02 27.78
N ASP A 222 3.05 -13.09 26.83
CA ASP A 222 3.22 -11.65 27.07
C ASP A 222 1.87 -10.90 27.12
N SER A 223 0.76 -11.61 27.34
CA SER A 223 -0.59 -11.02 27.33
C SER A 223 -0.80 -9.85 28.29
N ALA A 224 -0.08 -9.81 29.41
CA ALA A 224 -0.14 -8.69 30.36
C ALA A 224 0.32 -7.37 29.72
N ASP A 225 1.48 -7.38 29.07
CA ASP A 225 2.04 -6.20 28.40
C ASP A 225 1.21 -5.84 27.16
N VAL A 226 0.86 -6.83 26.35
CA VAL A 226 0.01 -6.63 25.16
C VAL A 226 -1.31 -5.99 25.56
N ARG A 227 -1.99 -6.52 26.59
CA ARG A 227 -3.25 -5.97 27.10
C ARG A 227 -3.09 -4.54 27.60
N GLN A 228 -2.02 -4.23 28.32
CA GLN A 228 -1.76 -2.88 28.81
C GLN A 228 -1.63 -1.88 27.66
N TYR A 229 -0.87 -2.24 26.61
CA TYR A 229 -0.69 -1.39 25.45
C TYR A 229 -1.97 -1.26 24.63
N VAL A 230 -2.70 -2.35 24.36
CA VAL A 230 -3.99 -2.33 23.66
C VAL A 230 -4.98 -1.42 24.39
N ARG A 231 -5.19 -1.63 25.70
CA ARG A 231 -6.08 -0.80 26.52
C ARG A 231 -5.70 0.68 26.45
N ALA A 232 -4.41 1.00 26.47
CA ALA A 232 -3.94 2.38 26.49
C ALA A 232 -3.92 3.06 25.12
N ARG A 233 -3.95 2.32 24.00
CA ARG A 233 -3.58 2.85 22.67
C ARG A 233 -4.55 2.51 21.52
N ALA A 234 -5.39 1.48 21.65
CA ALA A 234 -6.40 1.10 20.65
C ALA A 234 -7.81 1.44 21.13
N ARG A 235 -8.74 1.76 20.24
CA ARG A 235 -10.17 1.90 20.58
C ARG A 235 -10.98 0.70 20.16
N VAL A 236 -10.53 -0.03 19.14
CA VAL A 236 -11.15 -1.28 18.71
C VAL A 236 -10.05 -2.32 18.58
N PHE A 237 -10.31 -3.52 19.08
CA PHE A 237 -9.43 -4.68 18.97
C PHE A 237 -10.27 -5.83 18.41
N ILE A 238 -9.87 -6.38 17.27
CA ILE A 238 -10.60 -7.41 16.54
C ILE A 238 -9.73 -8.66 16.42
N SER A 239 -10.20 -9.76 17.00
CA SER A 239 -9.60 -11.11 16.90
C SER A 239 -10.52 -12.12 16.23
N GLY A 240 -9.99 -13.25 15.76
CA GLY A 240 -10.71 -14.43 15.25
C GLY A 240 -10.41 -15.69 16.09
N HIS A 241 -10.09 -16.79 15.41
CA HIS A 241 -9.54 -18.06 15.93
C HIS A 241 -10.52 -18.94 16.72
N GLU A 242 -11.28 -18.38 17.66
CA GLU A 242 -12.16 -19.17 18.54
C GLU A 242 -13.51 -19.52 17.92
N HIS A 243 -13.82 -18.96 16.75
CA HIS A 243 -15.06 -19.14 16.00
C HIS A 243 -16.31 -18.77 16.82
N ASN A 244 -16.15 -17.96 17.87
CA ASN A 244 -17.17 -17.67 18.87
C ASN A 244 -17.41 -16.15 18.97
N PRO A 245 -18.37 -15.61 18.18
CA PRO A 245 -18.58 -14.19 18.09
C PRO A 245 -18.96 -13.56 19.43
N LYS A 246 -18.14 -12.62 19.92
CA LYS A 246 -18.36 -11.91 21.19
C LYS A 246 -17.92 -10.45 21.07
N VAL A 247 -18.63 -9.58 21.77
CA VAL A 247 -18.24 -8.18 21.92
C VAL A 247 -18.34 -7.77 23.37
N HIS A 248 -17.38 -6.99 23.83
CA HIS A 248 -17.50 -6.27 25.08
C HIS A 248 -16.77 -4.94 25.01
N VAL A 249 -17.33 -3.94 25.70
CA VAL A 249 -16.65 -2.68 25.95
C VAL A 249 -15.84 -2.84 27.22
N ASP A 250 -14.55 -2.54 27.15
CA ASP A 250 -13.61 -2.56 28.25
C ASP A 250 -13.28 -1.12 28.68
N PRO A 251 -13.86 -0.61 29.80
CA PRO A 251 -13.55 0.70 30.32
C PRO A 251 -12.12 0.74 30.84
N VAL A 252 -11.31 1.69 30.36
CA VAL A 252 -9.89 1.78 30.71
C VAL A 252 -9.66 2.76 31.83
N VAL A 253 -10.00 4.02 31.57
CA VAL A 253 -10.03 5.15 32.50
C VAL A 253 -11.14 6.09 32.05
N ALA A 254 -11.46 7.10 32.86
CA ALA A 254 -12.54 8.04 32.54
C ALA A 254 -12.38 8.63 31.11
N GLY A 255 -13.41 8.43 30.27
CA GLY A 255 -13.43 8.91 28.90
C GLY A 255 -12.53 8.15 27.92
N THR A 256 -12.16 6.90 28.22
CA THR A 256 -11.31 6.03 27.40
C THR A 256 -11.80 4.58 27.49
N ASP A 257 -12.42 4.08 26.41
CA ASP A 257 -12.98 2.72 26.32
C ASP A 257 -12.46 1.94 25.11
N VAL A 258 -12.23 0.63 25.24
CA VAL A 258 -11.84 -0.24 24.11
C VAL A 258 -12.96 -1.23 23.79
N LEU A 259 -13.38 -1.28 22.53
CA LEU A 259 -14.25 -2.34 22.04
C LEU A 259 -13.42 -3.57 21.69
N MET A 260 -13.68 -4.66 22.38
CA MET A 260 -13.04 -5.94 22.17
C MET A 260 -13.99 -6.85 21.40
N VAL A 261 -13.65 -7.17 20.15
CA VAL A 261 -14.46 -7.97 19.22
C VAL A 261 -13.74 -9.29 18.96
N ALA A 262 -14.40 -10.41 19.25
CA ALA A 262 -14.02 -11.73 18.76
C ALA A 262 -14.96 -12.09 17.61
N ALA A 263 -14.40 -12.41 16.45
CA ALA A 263 -15.12 -12.87 15.28
C ALA A 263 -15.60 -14.31 15.45
N GLY A 264 -16.66 -14.68 14.74
CA GLY A 264 -16.89 -16.08 14.41
C GLY A 264 -16.15 -16.46 13.14
N ALA A 265 -16.44 -17.67 12.66
CA ALA A 265 -15.87 -18.16 11.42
C ALA A 265 -16.81 -17.98 10.24
N ALA A 266 -16.26 -17.54 9.11
CA ALA A 266 -16.97 -17.55 7.84
C ALA A 266 -17.30 -19.00 7.46
N VAL A 267 -16.36 -19.92 7.65
CA VAL A 267 -16.50 -21.34 7.28
C VAL A 267 -15.82 -22.26 8.32
N PRO A 268 -16.44 -22.51 9.48
CA PRO A 268 -15.92 -23.51 10.42
C PRO A 268 -15.94 -24.91 9.80
N PHE A 269 -15.06 -25.81 10.27
CA PHE A 269 -15.00 -27.19 9.77
C PHE A 269 -16.34 -27.93 9.83
N ARG A 270 -17.12 -27.68 10.88
CA ARG A 270 -18.49 -28.17 11.04
C ARG A 270 -19.37 -27.09 11.63
N SER A 271 -20.47 -26.81 10.96
CA SER A 271 -21.50 -25.90 11.45
C SER A 271 -22.43 -26.57 12.47
N ASN A 272 -22.70 -25.90 13.58
CA ASN A 272 -23.66 -26.29 14.61
C ASN A 272 -24.22 -25.04 15.34
N GLU A 273 -25.06 -25.22 16.36
CA GLU A 273 -25.68 -24.11 17.10
C GLU A 273 -24.68 -23.15 17.76
N ILE A 274 -23.51 -23.65 18.15
CA ILE A 274 -22.46 -22.87 18.83
C ILE A 274 -21.51 -22.26 17.79
N TYR A 275 -21.02 -23.09 16.88
CA TYR A 275 -20.05 -22.75 15.84
C TYR A 275 -20.73 -22.82 14.48
N THR A 276 -21.40 -21.75 14.08
CA THR A 276 -22.10 -21.64 12.79
C THR A 276 -21.35 -20.71 11.82
N TYR A 277 -21.78 -20.65 10.57
CA TYR A 277 -21.23 -19.72 9.59
C TYR A 277 -21.65 -18.29 9.94
N THR A 278 -20.69 -17.39 10.07
CA THR A 278 -20.92 -16.02 10.49
C THR A 278 -19.95 -15.05 9.81
N TYR A 279 -20.40 -13.83 9.62
CA TYR A 279 -19.54 -12.71 9.25
C TYR A 279 -20.15 -11.41 9.78
N ASN A 280 -19.45 -10.30 9.61
CA ASN A 280 -19.92 -9.01 10.12
C ASN A 280 -19.81 -7.92 9.08
N ILE A 281 -20.67 -6.92 9.18
CA ILE A 281 -20.40 -5.59 8.64
C ILE A 281 -20.18 -4.64 9.82
N ILE A 282 -19.15 -3.80 9.75
CA ILE A 282 -18.75 -2.87 10.81
C ILE A 282 -18.82 -1.46 10.26
N GLU A 283 -19.56 -0.61 10.93
CA GLU A 283 -19.63 0.82 10.64
C GLU A 283 -18.82 1.59 11.69
N PHE A 284 -17.86 2.39 11.23
CA PHE A 284 -17.13 3.36 12.05
C PHE A 284 -17.66 4.76 11.74
N ASP A 285 -18.07 5.48 12.76
CA ASP A 285 -18.62 6.83 12.62
C ASP A 285 -18.11 7.72 13.77
N TRP A 286 -18.21 9.03 13.58
CA TRP A 286 -17.84 10.00 14.60
C TRP A 286 -19.08 10.53 15.31
N ASP A 287 -19.14 10.33 16.62
CA ASP A 287 -20.17 10.93 17.47
C ASP A 287 -19.75 12.36 17.84
N GLU A 288 -20.29 13.34 17.12
CA GLU A 288 -19.99 14.76 17.31
C GLU A 288 -20.34 15.26 18.72
N ALA A 289 -21.44 14.76 19.30
CA ALA A 289 -21.93 15.24 20.60
C ALA A 289 -20.95 14.93 21.74
N THR A 290 -20.28 13.78 21.65
CA THR A 290 -19.36 13.30 22.69
C THR A 290 -17.89 13.32 22.26
N ASP A 291 -17.60 13.73 21.02
CA ASP A 291 -16.31 13.67 20.35
C ASP A 291 -15.65 12.29 20.50
N ALA A 292 -16.40 11.27 20.09
CA ALA A 292 -16.13 9.86 20.35
C ALA A 292 -16.19 9.02 19.07
N LEU A 293 -15.52 7.86 19.09
CA LEU A 293 -15.65 6.86 18.04
C LEU A 293 -16.93 6.05 18.29
N ALA A 294 -17.87 6.11 17.36
CA ALA A 294 -19.03 5.23 17.35
C ALA A 294 -18.77 4.04 16.43
N VAL A 295 -19.06 2.84 16.92
CA VAL A 295 -18.93 1.59 16.16
C VAL A 295 -20.27 0.88 16.15
N THR A 296 -20.85 0.66 14.97
CA THR A 296 -22.07 -0.14 14.80
C THR A 296 -21.71 -1.50 14.20
N MET A 297 -22.17 -2.58 14.84
CA MET A 297 -22.03 -3.93 14.33
C MET A 297 -23.29 -4.36 13.59
N HIS A 298 -23.14 -4.99 12.43
CA HIS A 298 -24.20 -5.67 11.70
C HIS A 298 -23.80 -7.15 11.57
N PRO A 299 -23.92 -7.93 12.65
CA PRO A 299 -23.51 -9.33 12.65
C PRO A 299 -24.49 -10.17 11.84
N ARG A 300 -23.96 -11.16 11.12
CA ARG A 300 -24.71 -12.05 10.23
C ARG A 300 -24.45 -13.49 10.60
N ALA A 301 -25.50 -14.30 10.59
CA ALA A 301 -25.43 -15.72 10.91
C ALA A 301 -26.22 -16.55 9.91
N TRP A 302 -25.76 -17.76 9.66
CA TRP A 302 -26.44 -18.68 8.77
C TRP A 302 -27.70 -19.26 9.38
N ASN A 303 -28.78 -19.19 8.62
CA ASN A 303 -30.04 -19.87 8.87
C ASN A 303 -30.02 -21.23 8.15
N PRO A 304 -29.88 -22.36 8.86
CA PRO A 304 -29.81 -23.69 8.23
C PRO A 304 -31.14 -24.17 7.64
N VAL A 305 -32.27 -23.52 7.97
CA VAL A 305 -33.59 -23.86 7.44
C VAL A 305 -33.82 -23.20 6.09
N GLU A 306 -33.47 -21.91 5.98
CA GLU A 306 -33.63 -21.14 4.74
C GLU A 306 -32.38 -21.15 3.86
N THR A 307 -31.27 -21.69 4.36
CA THR A 307 -29.98 -21.78 3.65
C THR A 307 -29.48 -20.42 3.14
N CYS A 308 -29.58 -19.41 4.00
CA CYS A 308 -29.15 -18.04 3.72
C CYS A 308 -28.59 -17.38 5.00
N PHE A 309 -27.98 -16.21 4.86
CA PHE A 309 -27.59 -15.39 6.02
C PHE A 309 -28.73 -14.48 6.46
N GLU A 310 -28.86 -14.31 7.78
CA GLU A 310 -29.80 -13.38 8.40
C GLU A 310 -29.11 -12.52 9.46
N ALA A 311 -29.81 -11.50 9.98
CA ALA A 311 -29.29 -10.66 11.04
C ALA A 311 -29.12 -11.47 12.33
N ASP A 312 -27.96 -11.37 12.96
CA ASP A 312 -27.70 -12.03 14.24
C ASP A 312 -28.06 -11.12 15.42
N ASP A 313 -29.31 -11.21 15.87
CA ASP A 313 -29.81 -10.43 17.00
C ASP A 313 -29.35 -10.93 18.38
N LYS A 314 -28.49 -11.96 18.43
CA LYS A 314 -28.05 -12.59 19.69
C LYS A 314 -26.61 -12.25 20.03
N ARG A 315 -25.70 -12.31 19.05
CA ARG A 315 -24.26 -12.10 19.26
C ARG A 315 -23.87 -10.66 18.89
N LEU A 316 -22.65 -10.27 19.26
CA LEU A 316 -22.03 -9.00 18.86
C LEU A 316 -22.90 -7.73 19.09
N GLY A 317 -23.61 -7.68 20.21
CA GLY A 317 -24.44 -6.54 20.62
C GLY A 317 -25.94 -6.74 20.40
N GLY A 318 -26.31 -7.75 19.62
CA GLY A 318 -27.70 -8.13 19.35
C GLY A 318 -28.56 -6.93 18.96
N LYS A 319 -29.67 -6.72 19.66
CA LYS A 319 -30.64 -5.63 19.40
C LYS A 319 -30.11 -4.20 19.62
N ALA A 320 -28.95 -4.03 20.25
CA ALA A 320 -28.35 -2.72 20.49
C ALA A 320 -26.87 -2.72 20.08
N PRO A 321 -26.55 -2.81 18.78
CA PRO A 321 -25.20 -3.09 18.31
C PRO A 321 -24.33 -1.84 18.09
N ARG A 322 -24.76 -0.67 18.58
CA ARG A 322 -24.01 0.60 18.48
C ARG A 322 -23.28 0.90 19.78
N PHE A 323 -21.97 1.09 19.70
CA PHE A 323 -21.07 1.36 20.82
C PHE A 323 -20.38 2.72 20.63
N THR A 324 -20.62 3.67 21.55
CA THR A 324 -19.88 4.95 21.60
C THR A 324 -18.73 4.82 22.58
N LEU A 325 -17.49 4.99 22.09
CA LEU A 325 -16.27 4.72 22.84
C LEU A 325 -15.56 6.01 23.23
N GLY A 326 -15.14 6.13 24.48
CA GLY A 326 -14.27 7.23 24.90
C GLY A 326 -12.99 7.29 24.06
N SER A 327 -12.85 8.35 23.25
CA SER A 327 -11.75 8.57 22.31
C SER A 327 -10.84 9.72 22.77
N PRO A 328 -9.78 9.43 23.53
CA PRO A 328 -8.91 10.48 24.08
C PRO A 328 -8.07 11.20 23.02
N ASN A 329 -7.79 10.59 21.87
CA ASN A 329 -7.02 11.23 20.81
C ASN A 329 -7.86 12.16 19.95
N PHE A 330 -9.13 11.85 19.72
CA PHE A 330 -10.09 12.76 19.07
C PHE A 330 -10.19 14.09 19.83
N LYS A 331 -10.35 13.99 21.15
CA LYS A 331 -10.46 15.16 22.05
C LYS A 331 -9.23 16.08 22.05
N LYS A 332 -8.09 15.65 21.50
CA LYS A 332 -6.87 16.48 21.40
C LYS A 332 -6.86 17.44 20.22
N CYS A 333 -7.72 17.25 19.22
CA CYS A 333 -7.79 18.13 18.04
C CYS A 333 -8.55 19.45 18.29
N GLY A 334 -9.08 19.66 19.51
CA GLY A 334 -9.97 20.79 19.81
C GLY A 334 -11.41 20.54 19.30
N LYS A 335 -12.35 21.36 19.77
CA LYS A 335 -13.72 21.37 19.21
C LYS A 335 -13.65 21.98 17.81
N ALA A 336 -14.28 21.33 16.83
CA ALA A 336 -14.47 21.93 15.50
C ALA A 336 -15.01 23.36 15.67
N ALA A 337 -14.42 24.33 14.98
CA ALA A 337 -14.97 25.67 14.96
C ALA A 337 -16.38 25.57 14.38
N THR A 338 -17.39 25.84 15.21
CA THR A 338 -18.77 26.00 14.75
C THR A 338 -18.76 27.11 13.70
N THR A 339 -18.86 26.75 12.42
CA THR A 339 -19.21 27.69 11.36
C THR A 339 -20.67 28.09 11.59
N THR A 340 -20.85 29.12 12.42
CA THR A 340 -22.07 29.90 12.46
C THR A 340 -22.17 30.69 11.15
N ASP A 341 -22.73 30.05 10.13
CA ASP A 341 -23.61 30.63 9.10
C ASP A 341 -23.78 29.63 7.95
N HIS A 342 -24.58 28.59 8.17
CA HIS A 342 -25.28 27.93 7.08
C HIS A 342 -26.78 28.05 7.35
N ALA A 343 -27.44 28.84 6.51
CA ALA A 343 -28.89 28.85 6.36
C ALA A 343 -29.40 27.40 6.17
N PRO A 344 -30.66 27.09 6.52
CA PRO A 344 -31.17 25.73 6.43
C PRO A 344 -31.11 25.27 4.97
N ILE A 345 -30.20 24.34 4.68
CA ILE A 345 -30.18 23.62 3.41
C ILE A 345 -31.11 22.43 3.61
N ASP A 346 -32.19 22.43 2.83
CA ASP A 346 -33.11 21.31 2.67
C ASP A 346 -32.33 20.01 2.49
N GLY A 347 -32.68 19.00 3.30
CA GLY A 347 -32.04 17.71 3.30
C GLY A 347 -32.36 16.92 2.04
N THR A 348 -31.46 16.92 1.06
CA THR A 348 -31.25 15.87 0.04
C THR A 348 -29.91 16.12 -0.70
N GLY A 349 -28.80 16.24 0.03
CA GLY A 349 -27.45 16.25 -0.55
C GLY A 349 -26.80 14.87 -0.47
N PRO A 350 -25.93 14.46 -1.41
CA PRO A 350 -25.17 13.23 -1.29
C PRO A 350 -24.34 13.26 0.00
N LEU A 351 -24.44 12.21 0.82
CA LEU A 351 -23.53 12.01 1.95
C LEU A 351 -22.10 12.02 1.40
N ALA A 352 -21.26 12.92 1.90
CA ALA A 352 -19.85 12.97 1.50
C ALA A 352 -19.18 11.64 1.86
N GLU A 353 -18.49 11.03 0.89
CA GLU A 353 -17.75 9.78 1.09
C GLU A 353 -16.56 10.02 2.04
N PRO A 354 -16.26 9.08 2.95
CA PRO A 354 -15.10 9.17 3.82
C PRO A 354 -13.79 9.25 3.05
N VAL A 355 -12.92 10.18 3.45
CA VAL A 355 -11.58 10.31 2.88
C VAL A 355 -10.77 9.11 3.33
N VAL A 356 -10.47 8.22 2.39
CA VAL A 356 -9.59 7.07 2.59
C VAL A 356 -8.18 7.50 2.22
N GLU A 357 -7.27 7.46 3.17
CA GLU A 357 -5.86 7.73 2.93
C GLU A 357 -5.03 6.48 3.17
N GLU A 358 -4.33 6.06 2.12
CA GLU A 358 -3.32 5.03 2.22
C GLU A 358 -2.02 5.65 2.72
N VAL A 359 -1.69 5.37 3.98
CA VAL A 359 -0.46 5.85 4.61
C VAL A 359 0.71 5.00 4.11
N PRO A 360 1.93 5.55 3.92
CA PRO A 360 3.12 4.73 3.76
C PRO A 360 3.16 3.67 4.85
N ALA A 361 3.66 2.47 4.53
CA ALA A 361 3.85 1.43 5.53
C ALA A 361 4.80 2.00 6.61
N GLU A 362 4.23 2.50 7.71
CA GLU A 362 5.01 2.92 8.87
C GLU A 362 5.52 1.65 9.54
N THR A 363 6.65 1.14 9.07
CA THR A 363 7.53 0.37 9.93
C THR A 363 8.03 1.36 10.99
N ALA A 364 7.95 1.00 12.28
CA ALA A 364 8.20 1.96 13.35
C ALA A 364 9.57 2.65 13.19
N ALA A 365 9.53 3.97 12.98
CA ALA A 365 10.59 4.96 12.76
C ALA A 365 11.62 4.64 11.66
N PRO A 366 11.84 5.55 10.67
CA PRO A 366 13.00 5.44 9.81
C PRO A 366 14.28 5.56 10.65
N THR A 367 15.25 4.71 10.34
CA THR A 367 16.65 4.92 10.69
C THR A 367 17.07 6.32 10.23
N GLU A 368 17.76 7.10 11.08
CA GLU A 368 18.25 8.43 10.71
C GLU A 368 19.03 8.36 9.38
N GLY A 369 18.45 8.88 8.30
CA GLY A 369 19.09 8.95 6.98
C GLY A 369 18.34 8.29 5.82
N GLU A 370 17.32 7.45 6.06
CA GLU A 370 16.51 6.86 4.98
C GLU A 370 15.20 7.63 4.80
N MET A 371 15.03 8.24 3.63
CA MET A 371 13.73 8.76 3.23
C MET A 371 12.78 7.57 3.05
N PRO A 372 11.60 7.55 3.72
CA PRO A 372 10.63 6.51 3.46
C PRO A 372 10.23 6.57 1.99
N PRO A 373 10.11 5.42 1.28
CA PRO A 373 9.65 5.42 -0.09
C PRO A 373 8.24 6.01 -0.14
N THR A 374 8.11 7.21 -0.68
CA THR A 374 6.81 7.84 -0.92
C THR A 374 6.08 7.03 -1.97
N THR A 375 4.98 6.40 -1.56
CA THR A 375 4.08 5.69 -2.47
C THR A 375 3.66 6.65 -3.60
N PRO A 376 3.83 6.27 -4.88
CA PRO A 376 3.42 7.10 -6.00
C PRO A 376 1.93 7.48 -5.89
N VAL A 377 1.62 8.78 -5.88
CA VAL A 377 0.23 9.28 -5.92
C VAL A 377 -0.23 9.29 -7.39
N VAL A 378 -0.47 8.11 -7.93
CA VAL A 378 -0.78 7.89 -9.34
C VAL A 378 -2.08 7.09 -9.45
N GLU A 379 -3.08 7.63 -10.15
CA GLU A 379 -4.36 6.94 -10.36
C GLU A 379 -4.16 5.53 -10.94
N GLY A 380 -4.71 4.51 -10.27
CA GLY A 380 -4.62 3.11 -10.68
C GLY A 380 -3.35 2.39 -10.20
N TYR A 381 -2.48 3.06 -9.45
CA TYR A 381 -1.27 2.47 -8.88
C TYR A 381 -1.56 1.26 -8.01
N GLU A 382 -2.52 1.36 -7.10
CA GLU A 382 -2.86 0.32 -6.13
C GLU A 382 -3.38 -0.94 -6.83
N LEU A 383 -4.17 -0.73 -7.89
CA LEU A 383 -4.64 -1.83 -8.73
C LEU A 383 -3.49 -2.47 -9.52
N ALA A 384 -2.59 -1.67 -10.08
CA ALA A 384 -1.43 -2.18 -10.81
C ALA A 384 -0.49 -2.97 -9.89
N LEU A 385 -0.25 -2.47 -8.68
CA LEU A 385 0.54 -3.12 -7.63
C LEU A 385 -0.08 -4.45 -7.22
N LEU A 386 -1.39 -4.46 -6.96
CA LEU A 386 -2.13 -5.68 -6.63
C LEU A 386 -1.94 -6.72 -7.73
N ARG A 387 -2.24 -6.37 -8.98
CA ARG A 387 -2.11 -7.28 -10.12
C ARG A 387 -0.66 -7.74 -10.31
N PHE A 388 0.31 -6.83 -10.16
CA PHE A 388 1.73 -7.14 -10.32
C PHE A 388 2.19 -8.18 -9.30
N PHE A 389 1.95 -7.98 -8.00
CA PHE A 389 2.47 -8.88 -6.97
C PHE A 389 1.62 -10.12 -6.71
N ARG A 390 0.29 -10.00 -6.82
CA ARG A 390 -0.64 -11.09 -6.52
C ARG A 390 -0.83 -12.03 -7.72
N ASP A 391 -1.01 -11.48 -8.92
CA ASP A 391 -1.47 -12.29 -10.06
C ASP A 391 -0.31 -12.83 -10.91
N LEU A 392 0.85 -12.17 -10.89
CA LEU A 392 2.02 -12.61 -11.65
C LEU A 392 2.94 -13.50 -10.81
N VAL A 393 3.54 -14.49 -11.46
CA VAL A 393 4.66 -15.24 -10.87
C VAL A 393 5.96 -14.43 -10.94
N GLU A 394 6.95 -14.79 -10.13
CA GLU A 394 8.22 -14.05 -10.03
C GLU A 394 8.94 -13.89 -11.37
N SER A 395 8.95 -14.94 -12.21
CA SER A 395 9.56 -14.87 -13.54
C SER A 395 8.85 -13.89 -14.48
N GLU A 396 7.53 -13.75 -14.37
CA GLU A 396 6.74 -12.79 -15.15
C GLU A 396 7.00 -11.36 -14.68
N ARG A 397 7.03 -11.13 -13.35
CA ARG A 397 7.38 -9.84 -12.77
C ARG A 397 8.77 -9.41 -13.18
N LEU A 398 9.77 -10.30 -13.04
CA LEU A 398 11.14 -10.04 -13.47
C LEU A 398 11.21 -9.74 -14.97
N ARG A 399 10.50 -10.51 -15.81
CA ARG A 399 10.44 -10.26 -17.25
C ARG A 399 9.90 -8.86 -17.55
N ILE A 400 8.83 -8.44 -16.88
CA ILE A 400 8.27 -7.08 -17.04
C ILE A 400 9.27 -6.02 -16.60
N LEU A 401 9.94 -6.20 -15.45
CA LEU A 401 10.96 -5.26 -14.97
C LEU A 401 12.13 -5.14 -15.95
N VAL A 402 12.56 -6.24 -16.57
CA VAL A 402 13.60 -6.22 -17.60
C VAL A 402 13.11 -5.60 -18.91
N GLU A 403 11.95 -6.00 -19.41
CA GLU A 403 11.37 -5.52 -20.68
C GLU A 403 11.05 -4.03 -20.65
N LEU A 404 10.77 -3.48 -19.47
CA LEU A 404 10.50 -2.06 -19.26
C LEU A 404 11.74 -1.27 -18.77
N ASP A 405 12.92 -1.89 -18.81
CA ASP A 405 14.21 -1.29 -18.42
C ASP A 405 14.18 -0.68 -16.99
N ALA A 406 13.45 -1.35 -16.09
CA ALA A 406 13.35 -0.97 -14.68
C ALA A 406 14.63 -1.28 -13.90
N ILE A 407 15.34 -2.32 -14.32
CA ILE A 407 16.51 -2.85 -13.64
C ILE A 407 17.75 -2.14 -14.21
N PRO A 408 18.50 -1.38 -13.39
CA PRO A 408 19.74 -0.75 -13.83
C PRO A 408 20.74 -1.78 -14.40
N PRO A 409 21.55 -1.42 -15.41
CA PRO A 409 22.50 -2.36 -16.03
C PRO A 409 23.57 -2.90 -15.08
N ASP A 410 23.89 -2.17 -14.01
CA ASP A 410 24.86 -2.56 -12.97
C ASP A 410 24.17 -3.06 -11.68
N PHE A 411 22.91 -3.49 -11.76
CA PHE A 411 22.15 -3.94 -10.59
C PHE A 411 22.63 -5.32 -10.09
N ASP A 412 23.21 -5.35 -8.89
CA ASP A 412 23.79 -6.56 -8.26
C ASP A 412 23.12 -6.94 -6.92
N GLU A 413 21.97 -6.32 -6.60
CA GLU A 413 21.24 -6.66 -5.37
C GLU A 413 20.39 -7.92 -5.56
N ARG A 414 20.20 -8.68 -4.47
CA ARG A 414 19.27 -9.81 -4.46
C ARG A 414 17.85 -9.32 -4.70
N MET A 415 17.16 -9.92 -5.66
CA MET A 415 15.76 -9.59 -5.99
C MET A 415 14.83 -10.05 -4.86
N THR A 416 14.61 -9.19 -3.87
CA THR A 416 13.60 -9.37 -2.81
C THR A 416 12.28 -8.72 -3.22
N GLN A 417 11.17 -9.03 -2.55
CA GLN A 417 9.89 -8.34 -2.80
C GLN A 417 9.99 -6.82 -2.56
N GLY A 418 10.80 -6.38 -1.60
CA GLY A 418 11.08 -4.97 -1.37
C GLY A 418 11.81 -4.31 -2.54
N VAL A 419 12.80 -4.99 -3.11
CA VAL A 419 13.50 -4.53 -4.32
C VAL A 419 12.57 -4.51 -5.53
N GLU A 420 11.82 -5.59 -5.77
CA GLU A 420 10.82 -5.64 -6.84
C GLU A 420 9.82 -4.48 -6.71
N ARG A 421 9.41 -4.15 -5.49
CA ARG A 421 8.51 -3.03 -5.22
C ARG A 421 9.15 -1.69 -5.52
N MET A 422 10.39 -1.47 -5.11
CA MET A 422 11.13 -0.26 -5.45
C MET A 422 11.23 -0.08 -6.98
N LEU A 423 11.54 -1.15 -7.72
CA LEU A 423 11.65 -1.12 -9.18
C LEU A 423 10.27 -0.90 -9.84
N PHE A 424 9.21 -1.51 -9.32
CA PHE A 424 7.84 -1.27 -9.76
C PHE A 424 7.41 0.19 -9.52
N ASP A 425 7.71 0.76 -8.35
CA ASP A 425 7.38 2.15 -8.01
C ASP A 425 8.14 3.11 -8.93
N TRP A 426 9.41 2.82 -9.21
CA TRP A 426 10.19 3.53 -10.21
C TRP A 426 9.53 3.47 -11.59
N LEU A 427 9.11 2.29 -12.05
CA LEU A 427 8.39 2.14 -13.31
C LEU A 427 7.13 2.99 -13.36
N VAL A 428 6.27 2.94 -12.34
CA VAL A 428 5.01 3.68 -12.32
C VAL A 428 5.25 5.19 -12.42
N VAL A 429 6.26 5.71 -11.70
CA VAL A 429 6.61 7.13 -11.70
C VAL A 429 7.15 7.55 -13.07
N HIS A 430 8.02 6.76 -13.70
CA HIS A 430 8.74 7.14 -14.92
C HIS A 430 7.97 6.82 -16.21
N LEU A 431 7.09 5.81 -16.22
CA LEU A 431 6.27 5.46 -17.39
C LEU A 431 5.18 6.50 -17.74
N ARG A 432 4.82 7.41 -16.83
CA ARG A 432 3.78 8.43 -17.08
C ARG A 432 4.27 9.76 -17.65
N ILE A 433 5.56 9.90 -18.01
CA ILE A 433 6.12 11.16 -18.50
C ILE A 433 5.67 11.51 -19.95
N THR A 434 5.08 10.60 -20.75
CA THR A 434 4.91 10.83 -22.21
C THR A 434 3.50 10.85 -22.79
N GLY A 435 2.42 10.72 -22.02
CA GLY A 435 1.04 11.04 -22.50
C GLY A 435 0.43 10.13 -23.60
N LEU A 436 1.13 9.08 -24.01
CA LEU A 436 0.64 7.89 -24.73
C LEU A 436 1.36 6.71 -24.09
N VAL A 437 0.75 5.52 -24.01
CA VAL A 437 1.48 4.31 -23.60
C VAL A 437 2.62 4.14 -24.60
N PRO A 438 3.89 4.43 -24.22
CA PRO A 438 4.97 4.36 -25.17
C PRO A 438 5.24 2.88 -25.42
N SER A 439 5.27 2.46 -26.68
CA SER A 439 5.76 1.12 -27.02
C SER A 439 7.26 1.04 -26.75
N ASN A 440 7.82 -0.16 -26.58
CA ASN A 440 9.27 -0.33 -26.52
C ASN A 440 9.96 0.27 -27.75
N ASP A 441 9.32 0.16 -28.93
CA ASP A 441 9.78 0.80 -30.16
C ASP A 441 9.81 2.33 -30.05
N ASP A 442 8.83 2.94 -29.38
CA ASP A 442 8.83 4.38 -29.11
C ASP A 442 10.00 4.76 -28.18
N VAL A 443 10.20 4.05 -27.08
CA VAL A 443 11.30 4.35 -26.14
C VAL A 443 12.67 4.19 -26.81
N ASP A 444 12.89 3.08 -27.52
CA ASP A 444 14.14 2.78 -28.19
C ASP A 444 14.45 3.78 -29.30
N SER A 445 13.45 4.16 -30.09
CA SER A 445 13.62 5.18 -31.13
C SER A 445 13.98 6.55 -30.58
N ARG A 446 13.41 6.97 -29.44
CA ARG A 446 13.74 8.27 -28.81
C ARG A 446 15.10 8.20 -28.13
N ARG A 447 15.46 7.09 -27.48
CA ARG A 447 16.80 6.87 -26.92
C ARG A 447 17.88 6.96 -28.00
N ALA A 448 17.68 6.27 -29.13
CA ALA A 448 18.60 6.32 -30.27
C ALA A 448 18.70 7.73 -30.87
N ALA A 449 17.58 8.45 -30.98
CA ALA A 449 17.57 9.85 -31.41
C ALA A 449 18.35 10.76 -30.46
N VAL A 450 18.13 10.63 -29.14
CA VAL A 450 18.85 11.37 -28.09
C VAL A 450 20.36 11.16 -28.20
N THR A 451 20.83 9.92 -28.34
CA THR A 451 22.26 9.63 -28.53
C THR A 451 22.80 10.24 -29.83
N SER A 452 22.03 10.18 -30.92
CA SER A 452 22.43 10.77 -32.21
C SER A 452 22.55 12.28 -32.14
N LEU A 453 21.58 12.94 -31.50
CA LEU A 453 21.52 14.39 -31.30
C LEU A 453 22.65 14.87 -30.40
N ALA A 454 22.85 14.25 -29.24
CA ALA A 454 23.94 14.59 -28.32
C ALA A 454 25.32 14.52 -29.01
N LYS A 455 25.55 13.46 -29.80
CA LYS A 455 26.78 13.30 -30.60
C LYS A 455 26.93 14.35 -31.70
N ALA A 456 25.84 14.76 -32.33
CA ALA A 456 25.86 15.80 -33.37
C ALA A 456 26.14 17.18 -32.75
N TRP A 457 25.43 17.52 -31.68
CA TRP A 457 25.54 18.80 -30.98
C TRP A 457 26.88 18.98 -30.27
N GLY A 458 27.46 17.90 -29.75
CA GLY A 458 28.81 17.91 -29.18
C GLY A 458 29.94 18.21 -30.18
N LYS A 459 29.66 18.24 -31.49
CA LYS A 459 30.63 18.60 -32.54
C LYS A 459 30.50 20.06 -33.02
N ILE A 460 29.48 20.78 -32.55
CA ILE A 460 29.27 22.18 -32.93
C ILE A 460 30.31 23.04 -32.21
N SER A 461 31.25 23.61 -32.97
CA SER A 461 32.34 24.44 -32.42
C SER A 461 32.09 25.95 -32.52
N ASN A 462 31.08 26.37 -33.30
CA ASN A 462 30.71 27.78 -33.42
C ASN A 462 29.82 28.22 -32.25
N VAL A 463 30.31 29.17 -31.44
CA VAL A 463 29.63 29.64 -30.22
C VAL A 463 28.23 30.19 -30.50
N ASN A 464 28.03 30.96 -31.59
CA ASN A 464 26.71 31.49 -31.93
C ASN A 464 25.71 30.37 -32.24
N GLN A 465 26.17 29.29 -32.88
CA GLN A 465 25.33 28.12 -33.15
C GLN A 465 25.00 27.35 -31.87
N ILE A 466 25.95 27.23 -30.93
CA ILE A 466 25.71 26.61 -29.62
C ILE A 466 24.66 27.38 -28.83
N VAL A 467 24.81 28.71 -28.73
CA VAL A 467 23.85 29.58 -28.01
C VAL A 467 22.48 29.52 -28.67
N GLY A 468 22.41 29.57 -30.00
CA GLY A 468 21.15 29.39 -30.72
C GLY A 468 20.49 28.04 -30.48
N LYS A 469 21.28 26.96 -30.38
CA LYS A 469 20.79 25.61 -30.06
C LYS A 469 20.26 25.53 -28.63
N ALA A 470 20.99 26.06 -27.65
CA ALA A 470 20.56 26.14 -26.26
C ALA A 470 19.24 26.92 -26.11
N ALA A 471 19.09 28.03 -26.83
CA ALA A 471 17.85 28.80 -26.86
C ALA A 471 16.68 28.00 -27.45
N ALA A 472 16.91 27.24 -28.53
CA ALA A 472 15.88 26.38 -29.12
C ALA A 472 15.46 25.22 -28.20
N ILE A 473 16.41 24.59 -27.51
CA ILE A 473 16.15 23.57 -26.47
C ILE A 473 15.31 24.18 -25.35
N ALA A 474 15.75 25.30 -24.78
CA ALA A 474 15.03 25.99 -23.72
C ALA A 474 13.61 26.37 -24.16
N ALA A 475 13.44 26.93 -25.36
CA ALA A 475 12.14 27.27 -25.91
C ALA A 475 11.20 26.05 -26.03
N SER A 476 11.72 24.89 -26.46
CA SER A 476 10.93 23.66 -26.55
C SER A 476 10.53 23.07 -25.19
N LEU A 477 11.32 23.36 -24.14
CA LEU A 477 11.05 22.94 -22.76
C LEU A 477 10.11 23.91 -22.02
N GLY A 478 10.03 25.17 -22.45
CA GLY A 478 9.21 26.22 -21.85
C GLY A 478 7.89 26.46 -22.59
N GLY A 479 7.13 27.46 -22.15
CA GLY A 479 5.92 27.94 -22.83
C GLY A 479 4.87 26.85 -23.08
N ASP A 480 4.25 26.86 -24.26
CA ASP A 480 3.29 25.84 -24.70
C ASP A 480 3.94 24.52 -25.13
N GLY A 481 5.28 24.47 -25.25
CA GLY A 481 6.04 23.30 -25.64
C GLY A 481 6.08 23.07 -27.14
N VAL A 482 5.67 24.07 -27.93
CA VAL A 482 5.72 24.03 -29.40
C VAL A 482 7.11 24.51 -29.87
N PRO A 483 7.89 23.65 -30.54
CA PRO A 483 9.23 24.03 -31.02
C PRO A 483 9.14 24.92 -32.28
N ALA A 484 10.21 25.70 -32.53
CA ALA A 484 10.38 26.36 -33.82
C ALA A 484 10.48 25.33 -34.95
N VAL A 485 9.97 25.66 -36.15
CA VAL A 485 9.84 24.72 -37.29
C VAL A 485 11.16 24.02 -37.62
N ASP A 486 12.26 24.77 -37.73
CA ASP A 486 13.57 24.21 -38.07
C ASP A 486 14.08 23.25 -36.98
N PHE A 487 13.81 23.56 -35.71
CA PHE A 487 14.22 22.74 -34.58
C PHE A 487 13.35 21.48 -34.45
N GLY A 488 12.04 21.61 -34.58
CA GLY A 488 11.12 20.47 -34.63
C GLY A 488 11.48 19.51 -35.77
N THR A 489 11.84 20.05 -36.94
CA THR A 489 12.27 19.25 -38.11
C THR A 489 13.58 18.50 -37.85
N GLU A 490 14.58 19.14 -37.21
CA GLU A 490 15.84 18.49 -36.85
C GLU A 490 15.63 17.30 -35.91
N ILE A 491 14.81 17.48 -34.87
CA ILE A 491 14.49 16.40 -33.92
C ILE A 491 13.67 15.31 -34.61
N GLN A 492 12.70 15.68 -35.45
CA GLN A 492 11.93 14.72 -36.25
C GLN A 492 12.83 13.85 -37.12
N VAL A 493 13.80 14.44 -37.83
CA VAL A 493 14.75 13.69 -38.67
C VAL A 493 15.59 12.71 -37.84
N ALA A 494 15.93 13.06 -36.59
CA ALA A 494 16.66 12.16 -35.71
C ALA A 494 15.79 10.97 -35.26
N VAL A 495 14.53 11.21 -34.88
CA VAL A 495 13.58 10.18 -34.46
C VAL A 495 13.18 9.28 -35.63
N GLN A 496 12.96 9.84 -36.83
CA GLN A 496 12.54 9.10 -38.03
C GLN A 496 13.55 8.05 -38.53
N LYS A 497 14.80 8.09 -38.07
CA LYS A 497 15.79 7.02 -38.34
C LYS A 497 15.40 5.68 -37.69
N HIS A 498 14.60 5.74 -36.63
CA HIS A 498 14.22 4.58 -35.82
C HIS A 498 12.69 4.44 -35.69
N ALA A 499 11.93 5.51 -35.94
CA ALA A 499 10.47 5.52 -36.00
C ALA A 499 9.99 6.37 -37.18
N SER A 500 9.95 5.77 -38.38
CA SER A 500 9.70 6.48 -39.65
C SER A 500 8.35 7.22 -39.71
N ALA A 501 7.36 6.78 -38.93
CA ALA A 501 6.03 7.39 -38.85
C ALA A 501 5.97 8.62 -37.93
N PHE A 502 7.05 8.98 -37.22
CA PHE A 502 7.05 10.11 -36.31
C PHE A 502 6.87 11.44 -37.03
N LEU A 503 5.89 12.24 -36.61
CA LEU A 503 5.66 13.60 -37.06
C LEU A 503 5.61 14.55 -35.86
N TYR A 504 6.52 15.51 -35.80
CA TYR A 504 6.57 16.42 -34.63
C TYR A 504 5.34 17.33 -34.55
N ALA A 505 4.68 17.60 -35.68
CA ALA A 505 3.44 18.38 -35.72
C ALA A 505 2.29 17.70 -34.96
N GLU A 506 2.28 16.36 -34.90
CA GLU A 506 1.28 15.58 -34.16
C GLU A 506 1.68 15.38 -32.70
N ARG A 507 2.99 15.44 -32.39
CA ARG A 507 3.56 15.19 -31.06
C ARG A 507 4.61 16.24 -30.67
N PRO A 508 4.23 17.52 -30.54
CA PRO A 508 5.19 18.62 -30.37
C PRO A 508 5.98 18.53 -29.06
N LEU A 509 5.39 17.99 -28.00
CA LEU A 509 6.03 17.85 -26.69
C LEU A 509 7.18 16.83 -26.69
N GLU A 510 7.13 15.81 -27.55
CA GLU A 510 8.22 14.83 -27.67
C GLU A 510 9.52 15.46 -28.19
N VAL A 511 9.42 16.62 -28.85
CA VAL A 511 10.59 17.40 -29.28
C VAL A 511 11.35 17.93 -28.07
N GLY A 512 10.63 18.50 -27.09
CA GLY A 512 11.22 18.98 -25.83
C GLY A 512 11.85 17.84 -25.04
N VAL A 513 11.22 16.66 -25.00
CA VAL A 513 11.75 15.46 -24.35
C VAL A 513 13.08 15.03 -24.98
N CYS A 514 13.10 14.81 -26.30
CA CYS A 514 14.32 14.38 -26.99
C CYS A 514 15.44 15.43 -26.87
N ALA A 515 15.08 16.72 -26.98
CA ALA A 515 16.03 17.82 -26.90
C ALA A 515 16.63 18.00 -25.50
N GLY A 516 15.79 17.96 -24.46
CA GLY A 516 16.20 18.05 -23.07
C GLY A 516 17.11 16.90 -22.68
N MET A 517 16.73 15.66 -23.01
CA MET A 517 17.53 14.48 -22.69
C MET A 517 18.86 14.43 -23.48
N ALA A 518 18.89 14.92 -24.72
CA ALA A 518 20.14 15.07 -25.45
C ALA A 518 21.08 16.10 -24.79
N ALA A 519 20.54 17.20 -24.27
CA ALA A 519 21.33 18.16 -23.50
C ALA A 519 21.87 17.54 -22.19
N VAL A 520 21.03 16.85 -21.42
CA VAL A 520 21.45 16.15 -20.18
C VAL A 520 22.55 15.12 -20.45
N SER A 521 22.40 14.33 -21.53
CA SER A 521 23.41 13.36 -21.96
C SER A 521 24.75 14.02 -22.25
N MET A 522 24.78 15.17 -22.93
CA MET A 522 26.02 15.91 -23.17
C MET A 522 26.65 16.42 -21.86
N MET A 523 25.82 16.90 -20.93
CA MET A 523 26.24 17.45 -19.64
C MET A 523 26.79 16.39 -18.67
N SER A 524 26.56 15.10 -18.93
CA SER A 524 27.07 13.98 -18.11
C SER A 524 28.57 13.73 -18.26
N SER A 525 29.26 14.40 -19.19
CA SER A 525 30.70 14.25 -19.41
C SER A 525 31.54 14.89 -18.29
N VAL A 526 32.74 14.38 -18.03
CA VAL A 526 33.61 14.93 -16.97
C VAL A 526 34.08 16.38 -17.32
N PRO A 527 33.90 17.37 -16.42
CA PRO A 527 34.39 18.74 -16.61
C PRO A 527 35.91 18.77 -16.85
N GLY A 528 36.35 19.68 -17.73
CA GLY A 528 37.78 19.87 -18.02
C GLY A 528 38.52 20.61 -16.91
N ASP A 529 39.84 20.58 -17.01
CA ASP A 529 40.81 21.28 -16.15
C ASP A 529 41.34 22.59 -16.78
N HIS A 530 41.07 22.84 -18.07
CA HIS A 530 41.52 24.04 -18.77
C HIS A 530 40.45 24.59 -19.73
N GLY A 531 39.97 25.81 -19.47
CA GLY A 531 39.10 26.58 -20.37
C GLY A 531 37.65 26.08 -20.50
N TRP A 532 36.93 26.57 -21.52
CA TRP A 532 35.52 26.25 -21.81
C TRP A 532 35.42 25.17 -22.89
N LYS A 533 34.90 23.97 -22.58
CA LYS A 533 34.55 22.97 -23.61
C LYS A 533 33.23 23.36 -24.28
N ILE A 534 32.95 22.75 -25.43
CA ILE A 534 31.67 22.89 -26.17
C ILE A 534 30.47 22.71 -25.23
N VAL A 535 30.51 21.67 -24.38
CA VAL A 535 29.43 21.37 -23.42
C VAL A 535 29.29 22.47 -22.37
N ASP A 536 30.37 23.10 -21.93
CA ASP A 536 30.31 24.17 -20.93
C ASP A 536 29.64 25.43 -21.50
N VAL A 537 29.81 25.69 -22.80
CA VAL A 537 29.07 26.77 -23.50
C VAL A 537 27.57 26.46 -23.58
N TYR A 538 27.19 25.21 -23.91
CA TYR A 538 25.78 24.76 -23.87
C TYR A 538 25.16 24.95 -22.48
N THR A 539 25.89 24.52 -21.47
CA THR A 539 25.48 24.51 -20.06
C THR A 539 25.17 25.92 -19.58
N ASN A 540 26.09 26.87 -19.78
CA ASN A 540 25.87 28.27 -19.37
C ASN A 540 24.73 28.93 -20.16
N ALA A 541 24.61 28.63 -21.45
CA ALA A 541 23.53 29.15 -22.29
C ALA A 541 22.16 28.59 -21.87
N LEU A 542 22.07 27.30 -21.52
CA LEU A 542 20.84 26.65 -21.04
C LEU A 542 20.44 27.16 -19.66
N TRP A 543 21.39 27.21 -18.71
CA TRP A 543 21.14 27.74 -17.37
C TRP A 543 20.58 29.17 -17.43
N SER A 544 21.22 30.03 -18.24
CA SER A 544 20.73 31.38 -18.50
C SER A 544 19.33 31.35 -19.11
N SER A 545 19.13 30.65 -20.24
CA SER A 545 17.85 30.66 -20.97
C SER A 545 16.68 30.13 -20.15
N LEU A 546 16.89 29.03 -19.41
CA LEU A 546 15.86 28.40 -18.58
C LEU A 546 15.60 29.17 -17.29
N GLY A 547 16.59 29.91 -16.77
CA GLY A 547 16.46 30.75 -15.58
C GLY A 547 15.53 31.96 -15.78
N PHE A 548 15.35 32.41 -17.03
CA PHE A 548 14.41 33.49 -17.37
C PHE A 548 13.00 33.01 -17.74
N GLN A 549 12.76 31.69 -17.73
CA GLN A 549 11.43 31.14 -18.00
C GLN A 549 10.59 31.06 -16.72
N SER A 550 9.28 31.32 -16.87
CA SER A 550 8.32 31.06 -15.78
C SER A 550 8.12 29.56 -15.59
N ALA A 551 7.81 29.15 -14.36
CA ALA A 551 7.42 27.78 -14.06
C ALA A 551 6.19 27.37 -14.88
N LEU A 552 6.19 26.14 -15.38
CA LEU A 552 5.06 25.58 -16.11
C LEU A 552 3.96 25.11 -15.16
N LYS A 553 2.71 25.18 -15.61
CA LYS A 553 1.54 24.65 -14.86
C LYS A 553 1.44 23.13 -14.93
N ASP A 554 2.07 22.51 -15.93
CA ASP A 554 2.11 21.06 -16.08
C ASP A 554 3.33 20.53 -15.32
N ASP A 555 3.08 19.78 -14.24
CA ASP A 555 4.13 19.31 -13.32
C ASP A 555 5.17 18.42 -14.01
N LYS A 556 4.75 17.62 -15.00
CA LYS A 556 5.67 16.71 -15.71
C LYS A 556 6.63 17.47 -16.62
N ARG A 557 6.11 18.45 -17.35
CA ARG A 557 6.91 19.33 -18.19
C ARG A 557 7.79 20.24 -17.35
N GLU A 558 7.30 20.71 -16.21
CA GLU A 558 8.11 21.47 -15.26
C GLU A 558 9.26 20.63 -14.71
N ASN A 559 9.03 19.37 -14.35
CA ASN A 559 10.07 18.47 -13.87
C ASN A 559 11.18 18.25 -14.90
N LEU A 560 10.84 17.99 -16.17
CA LEU A 560 11.84 17.87 -17.25
C LEU A 560 12.61 19.19 -17.45
N ARG A 561 11.91 20.33 -17.45
CA ARG A 561 12.52 21.65 -17.59
C ARG A 561 13.50 21.93 -16.44
N ARG A 562 13.10 21.58 -15.21
CA ARG A 562 13.91 21.66 -13.99
C ARG A 562 15.12 20.76 -14.06
N GLU A 563 14.97 19.51 -14.50
CA GLU A 563 16.10 18.59 -14.65
C GLU A 563 17.18 19.17 -15.56
N VAL A 564 16.81 19.71 -16.72
CA VAL A 564 17.78 20.34 -17.64
C VAL A 564 18.39 21.60 -17.00
N TYR A 565 17.60 22.40 -16.27
CA TYR A 565 18.08 23.60 -15.58
C TYR A 565 19.08 23.25 -14.46
N ASP A 566 18.74 22.32 -13.59
CA ASP A 566 19.53 21.95 -12.42
C ASP A 566 20.84 21.28 -12.87
N ARG A 567 20.79 20.41 -13.88
CA ARG A 567 21.99 19.82 -14.49
C ARG A 567 22.88 20.86 -15.13
N ALA A 568 22.28 21.86 -15.79
CA ALA A 568 23.05 22.96 -16.37
C ALA A 568 23.72 23.81 -15.26
N LEU A 569 22.97 24.20 -14.23
CA LEU A 569 23.51 24.94 -13.09
C LEU A 569 24.66 24.19 -12.42
N GLN A 570 24.44 22.92 -12.07
CA GLN A 570 25.43 22.09 -11.38
C GLN A 570 26.73 22.00 -12.18
N ARG A 571 26.63 21.66 -13.47
CA ARG A 571 27.81 21.54 -14.32
C ARG A 571 28.53 22.88 -14.49
N SER A 572 27.81 24.00 -14.61
CA SER A 572 28.41 25.33 -14.69
C SER A 572 29.26 25.65 -13.45
N LEU A 573 28.78 25.26 -12.26
CA LEU A 573 29.52 25.41 -11.01
C LEU A 573 30.75 24.50 -10.98
N GLU A 574 30.59 23.20 -11.26
CA GLU A 574 31.67 22.21 -11.25
C GLU A 574 32.79 22.56 -12.25
N SER A 575 32.45 22.98 -13.47
CA SER A 575 33.43 23.40 -14.48
C SER A 575 34.17 24.67 -14.04
N ALA A 576 33.51 25.60 -13.33
CA ALA A 576 34.15 26.80 -12.82
C ALA A 576 35.08 26.53 -11.63
N GLU A 577 34.73 25.58 -10.75
CA GLU A 577 35.59 25.14 -9.65
C GLU A 577 36.83 24.42 -10.16
N ARG A 578 36.68 23.46 -11.08
CA ARG A 578 37.82 22.73 -11.65
C ARG A 578 38.77 23.59 -12.46
N ALA A 579 38.29 24.65 -13.10
CA ALA A 579 39.16 25.58 -13.81
C ALA A 579 39.97 26.50 -12.87
N ARG A 580 39.66 26.52 -11.57
CA ARG A 580 40.43 27.26 -10.54
C ARG A 580 41.51 26.41 -9.86
N GLU A 581 41.33 25.09 -9.86
CA GLU A 581 42.31 24.10 -9.41
C GLU A 581 43.45 23.95 -10.42
#